data_AF-A0A7W0FFQ1-F1
#
_entry.id   AF-A0A7W0FFQ1-F1
#
_cell.length_a   1.000
_cell.length_b   1.000
_cell.length_c   1.000
_cell.angle_alpha   90.00
_cell.angle_beta   90.00
_cell.angle_gamma   90.00
#
_symmetry.space_group_name_H-M   'P 1'
#
loop_
_entity.id
_entity.type
_entity.pdbx_description
1 polymer ?
#
loop_
_entity_poly.entity_id
_entity_poly.type
_entity_poly.pdbx_seq_one_letter_code
_entity_poly.pdbx_strand_id
1 'polypeptide(L)'
;MDLNWKHFIVAETSEGAFIGCAQLKTHQDKSLEVASLAVEDAFRGQGVARALIEQLIAQSLRPLYLMCRPELGVFYERFGFRVIGVEEMPPYFLRLLRVIRVFVFLTRREGPLIMRLG
;
A
#
# COMPACT_ATOMS: atom_id res chain seq x y z
N MET A 1 0.31 -16.03 12.72
CA MET A 1 -0.39 -14.92 12.05
C MET A 1 -0.58 -13.89 13.14
N ASP A 2 0.38 -12.98 13.29
CA ASP A 2 0.35 -12.04 14.41
C ASP A 2 0.19 -10.64 13.83
N LEU A 3 -0.95 -10.02 14.12
CA LEU A 3 -1.22 -8.64 13.74
C LEU A 3 -0.39 -7.72 14.63
N ASN A 4 0.66 -7.11 14.08
CA ASN A 4 1.38 -6.05 14.77
C ASN A 4 0.63 -4.72 14.61
N TRP A 5 -0.40 -4.52 15.44
CA TRP A 5 -1.28 -3.36 15.39
C TRP A 5 -0.54 -2.02 15.54
N LYS A 6 0.66 -1.99 16.13
CA LYS A 6 1.47 -0.77 16.29
C LYS A 6 1.96 -0.17 14.97
N HIS A 7 1.86 -0.91 13.88
CA HIS A 7 2.23 -0.43 12.54
C HIS A 7 1.07 0.25 11.82
N PHE A 8 -0.14 0.21 12.39
CA PHE A 8 -1.31 0.88 11.85
C PHE A 8 -1.40 2.30 12.36
N ILE A 9 -1.83 3.19 11.46
CA ILE A 9 -2.41 4.48 11.81
C ILE A 9 -3.90 4.44 11.47
N VAL A 10 -4.67 5.20 12.23
CA VAL A 10 -6.12 5.31 12.10
C VAL A 10 -6.48 6.77 11.87
N ALA A 11 -7.43 7.01 10.97
CA ALA A 11 -8.10 8.28 10.86
C ALA A 11 -9.41 8.21 11.65
N GLU A 12 -9.67 9.25 12.44
CA GLU A 12 -10.86 9.37 13.28
C GLU A 12 -11.51 10.74 13.08
N THR A 13 -12.82 10.85 13.32
CA THR A 13 -13.51 12.14 13.39
C THR A 13 -13.16 12.89 14.69
N SER A 14 -13.57 14.15 14.81
CA SER A 14 -13.46 14.91 16.06
C SER A 14 -14.16 14.26 17.25
N GLU A 15 -15.18 13.44 16.98
CA GLU A 15 -15.95 12.68 17.97
C GLU A 15 -15.32 11.30 18.27
N GLY A 16 -14.18 10.97 17.67
CA GLY A 16 -13.46 9.70 17.87
C GLY A 16 -14.03 8.52 17.07
N ALA A 17 -14.85 8.77 16.04
CA ALA A 17 -15.36 7.70 15.20
C ALA A 17 -14.30 7.27 14.18
N PHE A 18 -14.06 5.95 14.06
CA PHE A 18 -13.18 5.38 13.04
C PHE A 18 -13.68 5.68 11.62
N ILE A 19 -12.79 6.17 10.75
CA ILE A 19 -13.13 6.46 9.33
C ILE A 19 -12.15 5.87 8.32
N GLY A 20 -11.04 5.29 8.78
CA GLY A 20 -10.10 4.61 7.90
C GLY A 20 -8.79 4.24 8.60
N CYS A 21 -7.97 3.45 7.91
CA CYS A 21 -6.67 3.05 8.40
C CYS A 21 -5.68 2.84 7.26
N ALA A 22 -4.40 2.79 7.62
CA ALA A 22 -3.31 2.33 6.78
C ALA A 22 -2.20 1.79 7.68
N GLN A 23 -1.27 1.03 7.14
CA GLN A 23 -0.09 0.59 7.89
C GLN A 23 1.21 0.73 7.10
N LEU A 24 2.30 0.89 7.84
CA LEU A 24 3.66 0.75 7.33
C LEU A 24 4.20 -0.64 7.70
N LYS A 25 4.30 -1.53 6.73
CA LYS A 25 4.88 -2.87 6.93
C LYS A 25 6.38 -2.83 6.71
N THR A 26 7.10 -3.50 7.60
CA THR A 26 8.50 -3.86 7.38
C THR A 26 8.57 -5.36 7.05
N HIS A 27 9.05 -5.68 5.87
CA HIS A 27 9.24 -7.07 5.45
C HIS A 27 10.54 -7.65 6.00
N GLN A 28 10.70 -8.98 5.88
CA GLN A 28 11.91 -9.68 6.34
C GLN A 28 13.20 -9.18 5.67
N ASP A 29 13.10 -8.71 4.42
CA ASP A 29 14.21 -8.11 3.68
C ASP A 29 14.40 -6.61 3.98
N LYS A 30 13.73 -6.10 5.03
CA LYS A 30 13.72 -4.71 5.49
C LYS A 30 13.07 -3.71 4.51
N SER A 31 12.48 -4.17 3.41
CA SER A 31 11.69 -3.29 2.56
C SER A 31 10.47 -2.77 3.32
N LEU A 32 10.13 -1.50 3.08
CA LEU A 32 8.99 -0.83 3.69
C LEU A 32 7.83 -0.77 2.70
N GLU A 33 6.61 -1.05 3.16
CA GLU A 33 5.41 -1.06 2.34
C GLU A 33 4.28 -0.26 2.99
N VAL A 34 3.63 0.64 2.23
CA VAL A 34 2.31 1.16 2.58
C VAL A 34 1.28 0.10 2.21
N ALA A 35 0.57 -0.42 3.21
CA ALA A 35 -0.38 -1.51 3.04
C ALA A 35 -1.66 -1.28 3.84
N SER A 36 -2.67 -2.13 3.57
CA SER A 36 -3.96 -2.14 4.27
C SER A 36 -4.63 -0.76 4.37
N LEU A 37 -4.48 0.06 3.33
CA LEU A 37 -5.21 1.31 3.21
C LEU A 37 -6.69 1.02 2.99
N ALA A 38 -7.54 1.50 3.90
CA ALA A 38 -8.98 1.43 3.78
C ALA A 38 -9.61 2.72 4.33
N VAL A 39 -10.67 3.17 3.66
CA VAL A 39 -11.47 4.32 4.09
C VAL A 39 -12.94 3.91 4.00
N GLU A 40 -13.69 4.21 5.06
CA GLU A 40 -15.13 4.01 5.14
C GLU A 40 -15.83 4.69 3.96
N ASP A 41 -16.82 4.01 3.37
CA ASP A 41 -17.46 4.43 2.13
C ASP A 41 -18.03 5.86 2.23
N ALA A 42 -18.62 6.20 3.38
CA ALA A 42 -19.20 7.52 3.66
C ALA A 42 -18.16 8.66 3.70
N PHE A 43 -16.88 8.34 3.89
CA PHE A 43 -15.78 9.31 4.02
C PHE A 43 -14.84 9.33 2.81
N ARG A 44 -15.15 8.55 1.77
CA ARG A 44 -14.40 8.61 0.50
C ARG A 44 -14.60 9.95 -0.21
N GLY A 45 -13.61 10.36 -0.99
CA GLY A 45 -13.63 11.66 -1.68
C GLY A 45 -13.31 12.87 -0.79
N GLN A 46 -13.16 12.68 0.52
CA GLN A 46 -12.90 13.77 1.49
C GLN A 46 -11.41 13.92 1.86
N GLY A 47 -10.50 13.22 1.17
CA GLY A 47 -9.07 13.32 1.41
C GLY A 47 -8.51 12.42 2.53
N VAL A 48 -9.32 11.57 3.17
CA VAL A 48 -8.86 10.67 4.25
C VAL A 48 -7.69 9.77 3.82
N ALA A 49 -7.82 9.10 2.66
CA ALA A 49 -6.77 8.24 2.13
C ALA A 49 -5.47 9.02 1.86
N ARG A 50 -5.60 10.26 1.39
CA ARG A 50 -4.47 11.15 1.14
C ARG A 50 -3.74 11.47 2.44
N ALA A 51 -4.47 11.88 3.47
CA ALA A 51 -3.88 12.18 4.78
C ALA A 51 -3.14 10.97 5.37
N LEU A 52 -3.74 9.78 5.30
CA LEU A 52 -3.11 8.53 5.76
C LEU A 52 -1.80 8.24 5.00
N ILE A 53 -1.81 8.35 3.66
CA ILE A 53 -0.61 8.10 2.85
C ILE A 53 0.47 9.14 3.13
N GLU A 54 0.14 10.44 3.16
CA GLU A 54 1.09 11.51 3.44
C GLU A 54 1.73 11.34 4.82
N GLN A 55 0.94 10.95 5.82
CA GLN A 55 1.43 10.69 7.17
C GLN A 55 2.37 9.47 7.21
N LEU A 56 2.06 8.38 6.51
CA LEU A 56 2.97 7.22 6.42
C LEU A 56 4.25 7.54 5.65
N ILE A 57 4.13 8.30 4.55
CA ILE A 57 5.28 8.75 3.77
C ILE A 57 6.23 9.57 4.67
N ALA A 58 5.71 10.53 5.41
CA ALA A 58 6.51 11.41 6.27
C ALA A 58 7.27 10.67 7.38
N GLN A 59 6.75 9.53 7.84
CA GLN A 59 7.35 8.70 8.90
C GLN A 59 8.27 7.59 8.36
N SER A 60 8.33 7.40 7.04
CA SER A 60 9.03 6.29 6.43
C SER A 60 10.40 6.68 5.87
N LEU A 61 11.34 5.74 5.91
CA LEU A 61 12.57 5.82 5.12
C LEU A 61 12.30 5.43 3.67
N ARG A 62 13.29 5.72 2.82
CA ARG A 62 13.29 5.33 1.41
C ARG A 62 14.23 4.16 1.14
N PRO A 63 13.93 3.32 0.14
CA PRO A 63 12.74 3.34 -0.72
C PRO A 63 11.48 2.83 -0.01
N LEU A 64 10.32 3.37 -0.40
CA LEU A 64 9.00 2.94 0.08
C LEU A 64 8.22 2.30 -1.06
N TYR A 65 7.58 1.17 -0.79
CA TYR A 65 6.85 0.39 -1.79
C TYR A 65 5.35 0.36 -1.49
N LEU A 66 4.57 -0.02 -2.49
CA LEU A 66 3.20 -0.47 -2.31
C LEU A 66 2.81 -1.46 -3.41
N MET A 67 1.84 -2.31 -3.09
CA MET A 67 1.12 -3.13 -4.04
C MET A 67 -0.31 -2.58 -4.18
N CYS A 68 -0.76 -2.35 -5.41
CA CYS A 68 -2.12 -1.87 -5.67
C CYS A 68 -2.75 -2.52 -6.90
N ARG A 69 -4.07 -2.35 -7.04
CA ARG A 69 -4.78 -2.69 -8.28
C ARG A 69 -4.37 -1.73 -9.40
N PRO A 70 -4.30 -2.18 -10.67
CA PRO A 70 -3.94 -1.31 -11.80
C PRO A 70 -4.72 0.00 -11.86
N GLU A 71 -6.04 -0.06 -11.63
CA GLU A 71 -6.92 1.12 -11.65
C GLU A 71 -6.57 2.18 -10.58
N LEU A 72 -5.82 1.82 -9.53
CA LEU A 72 -5.37 2.73 -8.48
C LEU A 72 -3.97 3.30 -8.75
N GLY A 73 -3.26 2.88 -9.80
CA GLY A 73 -1.91 3.36 -10.11
C GLY A 73 -1.83 4.88 -10.18
N VAL A 74 -2.72 5.50 -10.97
CA VAL A 74 -2.81 6.97 -11.14
C VAL A 74 -3.12 7.70 -9.83
N PHE A 75 -3.81 7.05 -8.88
CA PHE A 75 -4.03 7.63 -7.57
C PHE A 75 -2.72 7.73 -6.78
N TYR A 76 -1.89 6.69 -6.80
CA TYR A 76 -0.61 6.66 -6.08
C TYR A 76 0.50 7.49 -6.76
N GLU A 77 0.45 7.66 -8.08
CA GLU A 77 1.36 8.54 -8.82
C GLU A 77 1.33 9.99 -8.31
N ARG A 78 0.18 10.45 -7.82
CA ARG A 78 0.01 11.80 -7.23
C ARG A 78 0.87 12.02 -5.97
N PHE A 79 1.32 10.94 -5.34
CA PHE A 79 2.22 10.97 -4.18
C PHE A 79 3.69 10.71 -4.56
N GLY A 80 4.01 10.64 -5.86
CA GLY A 80 5.35 10.41 -6.38
C GLY A 80 5.75 8.94 -6.52
N PHE A 81 4.84 8.00 -6.24
CA PHE A 81 5.09 6.59 -6.55
C PHE A 81 5.14 6.39 -8.06
N ARG A 82 6.04 5.53 -8.53
CA ARG A 82 6.07 5.07 -9.92
C ARG A 82 5.96 3.56 -9.98
N VAL A 83 5.31 3.05 -11.01
CA VAL A 83 5.31 1.61 -11.30
C VAL A 83 6.74 1.15 -11.55
N ILE A 84 7.11 -0.01 -10.99
CA ILE A 84 8.44 -0.61 -11.17
C ILE A 84 8.37 -1.98 -11.83
N GLY A 85 9.41 -2.30 -12.60
CA GLY A 85 9.62 -3.64 -13.15
C GLY A 85 10.24 -4.61 -12.15
N VAL A 86 10.31 -5.88 -12.54
CA VAL A 86 10.78 -7.00 -11.70
C VAL A 86 12.21 -6.78 -11.22
N GLU A 87 13.04 -6.16 -12.04
CA GLU A 87 14.44 -5.83 -11.79
C GLU A 87 14.66 -4.86 -10.62
N GLU A 88 13.66 -4.04 -10.28
CA GLU A 88 13.74 -3.07 -9.19
C GLU A 88 13.02 -3.54 -7.92
N MET A 89 12.32 -4.68 -7.96
CA MET A 89 11.55 -5.18 -6.83
C MET A 89 12.45 -5.84 -5.78
N PRO A 90 12.24 -5.55 -4.49
CA PRO A 90 12.95 -6.27 -3.45
C PRO A 90 12.46 -7.74 -3.33
N PRO A 91 13.26 -8.62 -2.71
CA PRO A 91 12.99 -10.07 -2.65
C PRO A 91 11.60 -10.47 -2.15
N TYR A 92 10.97 -9.67 -1.27
CA TYR A 92 9.60 -9.90 -0.83
C TYR A 92 8.59 -9.87 -1.98
N PHE A 93 8.56 -8.79 -2.77
CA PHE A 93 7.61 -8.66 -3.88
C PHE A 93 7.89 -9.66 -5.00
N LEU A 94 9.16 -10.00 -5.24
CA LEU A 94 9.52 -11.07 -6.19
C LEU A 94 8.91 -12.42 -5.80
N ARG A 95 8.98 -12.78 -4.52
CA ARG A 95 8.37 -14.02 -4.01
C ARG A 95 6.85 -13.95 -4.09
N LEU A 96 6.26 -12.82 -3.74
CA LEU A 96 4.82 -12.62 -3.78
C LEU A 96 4.27 -12.71 -5.22
N LEU A 97 4.93 -12.10 -6.20
CA LEU A 97 4.54 -12.20 -7.61
C LEU A 97 4.57 -13.62 -8.17
N ARG A 98 5.48 -14.48 -7.70
CA ARG A 98 5.50 -15.90 -8.11
C ARG A 98 4.20 -16.61 -7.72
N VAL A 99 3.67 -16.31 -6.53
CA VAL A 99 2.41 -16.86 -6.03
C VAL A 99 1.22 -16.25 -6.79
N ILE A 100 1.22 -14.92 -6.97
CA ILE A 100 0.13 -14.21 -7.65
C ILE A 100 0.04 -14.60 -9.13
N ARG A 101 1.16 -14.83 -9.83
CA ARG A 101 1.16 -15.23 -11.25
C ARG A 101 0.36 -16.50 -11.50
N VAL A 102 0.44 -17.49 -10.61
CA VAL A 102 -0.35 -18.72 -10.70
C VAL A 102 -1.84 -18.39 -10.60
N PHE A 103 -2.22 -17.52 -9.66
CA PHE A 103 -3.61 -17.10 -9.48
C PHE A 103 -4.14 -16.27 -10.65
N VAL A 104 -3.35 -15.31 -11.14
CA VAL A 104 -3.65 -14.48 -12.32
C VAL A 104 -3.85 -15.36 -13.55
N PHE A 105 -2.96 -16.33 -13.77
CA PHE A 105 -3.07 -17.27 -14.89
C PHE A 105 -4.39 -18.06 -14.84
N LEU A 106 -4.78 -18.56 -13.67
CA LEU A 106 -6.02 -19.32 -13.48
C LEU A 106 -7.28 -18.46 -13.62
N THR A 107 -7.22 -17.19 -13.22
CA THR A 107 -8.40 -16.30 -13.18
C THR A 107 -8.52 -15.35 -14.37
N ARG A 108 -7.50 -15.27 -15.24
CA ARG A 108 -7.38 -14.30 -16.35
C ARG A 108 -7.60 -12.84 -15.93
N ARG A 109 -7.28 -12.49 -14.68
CA ARG A 109 -7.34 -11.11 -14.18
C ARG A 109 -6.00 -10.41 -14.34
N GLU A 110 -6.01 -9.09 -14.51
CA GLU A 110 -4.76 -8.32 -14.46
C GLU A 110 -4.10 -8.45 -13.08
N GLY A 111 -2.78 -8.59 -13.08
CA GLY A 111 -1.99 -8.64 -11.84
C GLY A 111 -1.90 -7.27 -11.16
N PRO A 112 -1.55 -7.23 -9.87
CA PRO A 112 -1.35 -5.95 -9.19
C PRO A 112 -0.12 -5.22 -9.72
N LEU A 113 -0.12 -3.90 -9.58
CA LEU A 113 1.06 -3.07 -9.75
C LEU A 113 1.90 -3.11 -8.47
N ILE A 114 3.22 -3.15 -8.63
CA ILE A 114 4.15 -2.77 -7.57
C ILE A 114 4.67 -1.39 -7.91
N MET A 115 4.61 -0.49 -6.94
CA MET A 115 5.09 0.88 -7.11
C MET A 115 6.15 1.19 -6.07
N ARG A 116 7.06 2.10 -6.42
CA ARG A 116 8.16 2.57 -5.59
C ARG A 116 8.15 4.09 -5.50
N LEU A 117 8.40 4.58 -4.31
CA LEU A 117 8.75 5.96 -4.03
C LEU A 117 10.22 5.99 -3.61
N GLY A 118 10.99 6.78 -4.37
CA GLY A 118 12.44 6.90 -4.31
C GLY A 118 12.97 7.48 -3.02
#